data_AF-A0A6I6JQB0-F1
#
_entry.id   AF-A0A6I6JQB0-F1
#
_cell.length_a   1.000
_cell.length_b   1.000
_cell.length_c   1.000
_cell.angle_alpha   90.00
_cell.angle_beta   90.00
_cell.angle_gamma   90.00
#
_symmetry.space_group_name_H-M   'P 1'
#
loop_
_entity.id
_entity.type
_entity.pdbx_description
1 polymer ?
#
loop_
_entity_poly.entity_id
_entity_poly.type
_entity_poly.pdbx_seq_one_letter_code
_entity_poly.pdbx_strand_id
1 'polypeptide(L)'
;MKLSTLLSTLFPALLLFGSCNEIAQWGGPARDNIYPDTGLLKTWPPDGPLLKLKIENVGKGLSQPLVYKDVIYVTGLRSDTLDVIGAYNMEGELLWEKEYSEAWPRAYPESRGTPTVEKDRIYLVGGMGKLVCLSTNGGEIIWEKEPLKEFDGKYMYWGNVESVLLSDNAALYVTGGHKTTLVAYDKNTGELLWKSKSTGGDKAYASSSLVEWGGKKIVLVQTSSDLVGFDAANGDVLWSYNTIQYHIEKGGGEAANIPLFSKGEIFITYGNEQPGLLLKLSDDAKSISLKWRNNILDTHHGGLVLLDGTIYGSTMTDNTRGNWASVDWETGKTNWETNWETKGSVISADGMLYFYEERRGHVALVKPDASELKVISTFQVEDGEGPHWAHPSIYNKMLFIRHGSVLLVYDIKA
;
A
#
# COMPACT_ATOMS: atom_id res chain seq x y z
N MET A 1 57.28 -20.93 32.15
CA MET A 1 55.84 -20.82 32.41
C MET A 1 55.47 -19.34 32.42
N LYS A 2 54.97 -18.79 31.31
CA LYS A 2 54.42 -17.42 31.23
C LYS A 2 53.01 -17.56 30.67
N LEU A 3 52.01 -17.33 31.52
CA LEU A 3 50.60 -17.28 31.14
C LEU A 3 50.31 -15.90 30.53
N SER A 4 49.77 -15.89 29.30
CA SER A 4 49.17 -14.72 28.67
C SER A 4 47.68 -14.71 28.96
N THR A 5 47.19 -13.68 29.65
CA THR A 5 45.77 -13.45 29.93
C THR A 5 45.17 -12.67 28.77
N LEU A 6 44.28 -13.29 27.98
CA LEU A 6 43.44 -12.59 27.01
C LEU A 6 42.26 -11.94 27.74
N LEU A 7 42.14 -10.61 27.68
CA LEU A 7 40.92 -9.90 28.07
C LEU A 7 39.91 -10.03 26.92
N SER A 8 38.79 -10.73 27.17
CA SER A 8 37.61 -10.69 26.30
C SER A 8 36.73 -9.50 26.68
N THR A 9 36.70 -8.47 25.85
CA THR A 9 35.73 -7.38 25.96
C THR A 9 34.39 -7.81 25.36
N LEU A 10 33.41 -8.11 26.21
CA LEU A 10 32.00 -8.24 25.80
C LEU A 10 31.49 -6.86 25.38
N PHE A 11 31.08 -6.70 24.12
CA PHE A 11 30.24 -5.58 23.68
C PHE A 11 28.79 -5.88 24.10
N PRO A 12 28.09 -4.99 24.81
CA PRO A 12 26.67 -5.17 25.09
C PRO A 12 25.88 -4.97 23.78
N ALA A 13 25.05 -5.95 23.44
CA ALA A 13 24.06 -5.83 22.38
C ALA A 13 23.06 -4.73 22.77
N LEU A 14 23.11 -3.62 22.04
CA LEU A 14 22.13 -2.55 22.17
C LEU A 14 20.80 -3.08 21.62
N LEU A 15 19.90 -3.48 22.52
CA LEU A 15 18.49 -3.71 22.17
C LEU A 15 17.89 -2.35 21.81
N LEU A 16 17.70 -2.11 20.51
CA LEU A 16 16.92 -0.99 19.98
C LEU A 16 15.46 -1.23 20.35
N PHE A 17 15.05 -0.67 21.49
CA PHE A 17 13.65 -0.56 21.85
C PHE A 17 12.96 0.42 20.89
N GLY A 18 11.99 -0.10 20.13
CA GLY A 18 10.89 0.59 19.46
C GLY A 18 11.22 1.96 18.84
N SER A 19 11.50 1.99 17.54
CA SER A 19 11.22 3.20 16.77
C SER A 19 9.71 3.45 16.86
N CYS A 20 9.31 4.49 17.58
CA CYS A 20 8.01 5.10 17.34
C CYS A 20 7.98 5.43 15.85
N ASN A 21 7.12 4.77 15.07
CA ASN A 21 7.04 5.03 13.64
C ASN A 21 6.71 6.52 13.47
N GLU A 22 7.67 7.30 12.97
CA GLU A 22 7.50 8.75 12.77
C GLU A 22 6.49 9.04 11.66
N ILE A 23 6.22 8.04 10.82
CA ILE A 23 5.30 8.04 9.70
C ILE A 23 4.29 6.90 9.83
N ALA A 24 3.03 7.17 9.52
CA ALA A 24 2.04 6.15 9.22
C ALA A 24 1.61 6.30 7.76
N GLN A 25 1.58 5.19 7.03
CA GLN A 25 1.29 5.17 5.60
C GLN A 25 0.61 3.86 5.15
N TRP A 26 0.11 3.85 3.91
CA TRP A 26 -0.46 2.68 3.25
C TRP A 26 0.49 1.48 3.26
N GLY A 27 -0.04 0.29 3.56
CA GLY A 27 0.71 -0.96 3.59
C GLY A 27 1.70 -1.06 4.77
N GLY A 28 1.53 -0.26 5.83
CA GLY A 28 2.38 -0.30 7.01
C GLY A 28 3.68 0.51 6.87
N PRO A 29 4.58 0.45 7.85
CA PRO A 29 5.73 1.35 7.94
C PRO A 29 6.69 1.25 6.74
N ALA A 30 6.80 0.06 6.13
CA ALA A 30 7.67 -0.22 4.99
C ALA A 30 6.93 -0.29 3.63
N ARG A 31 5.61 -0.01 3.59
CA ARG A 31 4.77 -0.10 2.37
C ARG A 31 4.74 -1.51 1.73
N ASP A 32 4.87 -2.56 2.54
CA ASP A 32 4.99 -3.96 2.10
C ASP A 32 3.84 -4.85 2.61
N ASN A 33 2.81 -4.24 3.20
CA ASN A 33 1.66 -4.88 3.86
C ASN A 33 2.05 -5.72 5.09
N ILE A 34 3.21 -5.47 5.69
CA ILE A 34 3.67 -6.14 6.91
C ILE A 34 3.61 -5.16 8.08
N TYR A 35 2.85 -5.52 9.12
CA TYR A 35 2.68 -4.73 10.33
C TYR A 35 3.59 -5.27 11.45
N PRO A 36 4.18 -4.38 12.27
CA PRO A 36 5.22 -4.74 13.24
C PRO A 36 4.66 -5.35 14.54
N ASP A 37 3.34 -5.35 14.73
CA ASP A 37 2.70 -5.86 15.94
C ASP A 37 3.02 -7.34 16.18
N THR A 38 3.27 -7.68 17.45
CA THR A 38 3.62 -9.03 17.93
C THR A 38 2.77 -9.41 19.15
N GLY A 39 2.75 -10.70 19.48
CA GLY A 39 1.90 -11.22 20.57
C GLY A 39 0.42 -11.16 20.18
N LEU A 40 0.15 -11.56 18.94
CA LEU A 40 -1.18 -11.61 18.34
C LEU A 40 -1.73 -13.02 18.40
N LEU A 41 -3.06 -13.14 18.45
CA LEU A 41 -3.77 -14.42 18.42
C LEU A 41 -3.32 -15.25 17.22
N LYS A 42 -3.02 -16.55 17.48
CA LYS A 42 -2.70 -17.53 16.42
C LYS A 42 -3.91 -18.36 16.01
N THR A 43 -5.03 -18.17 16.70
CA THR A 43 -6.33 -18.79 16.43
C THR A 43 -7.37 -17.84 17.00
N TRP A 44 -8.44 -17.59 16.26
CA TRP A 44 -9.56 -16.79 16.75
C TRP A 44 -10.66 -17.66 17.36
N PRO A 45 -11.51 -17.11 18.23
CA PRO A 45 -12.79 -17.72 18.57
C PRO A 45 -13.63 -18.04 17.32
N PRO A 46 -14.63 -18.96 17.41
CA PRO A 46 -15.49 -19.30 16.27
C PRO A 46 -16.20 -18.12 15.61
N ASP A 47 -16.58 -17.10 16.39
CA ASP A 47 -17.24 -15.88 15.91
C ASP A 47 -16.26 -14.77 15.52
N GLY A 48 -14.96 -15.08 15.49
CA GLY A 48 -13.89 -14.13 15.24
C GLY A 48 -13.32 -13.47 16.51
N PRO A 49 -12.31 -12.58 16.34
CA PRO A 49 -11.77 -11.79 17.42
C PRO A 49 -12.82 -10.84 18.02
N LEU A 50 -12.60 -10.36 19.25
CA LEU A 50 -13.56 -9.49 19.93
C LEU A 50 -13.67 -8.14 19.21
N LEU A 51 -14.86 -7.84 18.67
CA LEU A 51 -15.19 -6.50 18.17
C LEU A 51 -15.18 -5.50 19.35
N LYS A 52 -14.21 -4.59 19.35
CA LYS A 52 -14.05 -3.55 20.40
C LYS A 52 -14.79 -2.28 20.06
N LEU A 53 -14.79 -1.90 18.79
CA LEU A 53 -15.30 -0.63 18.33
C LEU A 53 -15.93 -0.79 16.95
N LYS A 54 -17.08 -0.13 16.77
CA LYS A 54 -17.72 0.10 15.48
C LYS A 54 -17.94 1.60 15.35
N ILE A 55 -17.37 2.21 14.31
CA ILE A 55 -17.61 3.60 13.94
C ILE A 55 -18.49 3.60 12.69
N GLU A 56 -19.68 4.16 12.78
CA GLU A 56 -20.61 4.31 11.67
C GLU A 56 -20.47 5.69 11.02
N ASN A 57 -20.92 5.81 9.78
CA ASN A 57 -20.93 7.06 9.02
C ASN A 57 -19.53 7.67 8.80
N VAL A 58 -18.46 6.88 8.69
CA VAL A 58 -17.09 7.38 8.38
C VAL A 58 -16.93 7.88 6.93
N GLY A 59 -18.01 7.85 6.16
CA GLY A 59 -18.06 8.23 4.75
C GLY A 59 -17.79 7.03 3.85
N LYS A 60 -18.41 6.99 2.68
CA LYS A 60 -18.21 5.86 1.75
C LYS A 60 -16.78 5.91 1.21
N GLY A 61 -16.04 4.82 1.31
CA GLY A 61 -14.66 4.81 0.86
C GLY A 61 -14.05 3.43 0.81
N LEU A 62 -12.90 3.39 0.16
CA LEU A 62 -12.12 2.21 -0.19
C LEU A 62 -10.69 2.32 0.36
N SER A 63 -10.37 3.40 1.09
CA SER A 63 -9.05 3.59 1.67
C SER A 63 -8.84 2.70 2.90
N GLN A 64 -7.59 2.31 3.11
CA GLN A 64 -7.17 1.61 4.31
C GLN A 64 -7.32 2.57 5.51
N PRO A 65 -7.95 2.13 6.61
CA PRO A 65 -7.95 2.91 7.85
C PRO A 65 -6.53 2.98 8.40
N LEU A 66 -6.15 4.14 8.92
CA LEU A 66 -4.78 4.37 9.38
C LEU A 66 -4.78 4.95 10.78
N VAL A 67 -3.86 4.51 11.63
CA VAL A 67 -3.71 5.02 12.99
C VAL A 67 -2.33 5.65 13.15
N TYR A 68 -2.30 6.87 13.67
CA TYR A 68 -1.07 7.57 14.03
C TYR A 68 -1.24 8.25 15.38
N LYS A 69 -0.39 7.88 16.35
CA LYS A 69 -0.44 8.39 17.73
C LYS A 69 -1.86 8.36 18.33
N ASP A 70 -2.48 7.18 18.28
CA ASP A 70 -3.83 6.94 18.81
C ASP A 70 -4.95 7.82 18.19
N VAL A 71 -4.73 8.30 16.97
CA VAL A 71 -5.77 8.96 16.14
C VAL A 71 -6.00 8.13 14.90
N ILE A 72 -7.26 7.76 14.66
CA ILE A 72 -7.72 7.02 13.49
C ILE A 72 -8.06 8.02 12.39
N TYR A 73 -7.47 7.84 11.21
CA TYR A 73 -7.74 8.62 10.01
C TYR A 73 -8.41 7.76 8.96
N VAL A 74 -9.53 8.24 8.43
CA VAL A 74 -10.31 7.57 7.39
C VAL A 74 -10.77 8.60 6.37
N THR A 75 -10.50 8.38 5.09
CA THR A 75 -11.05 9.22 4.00
C THR A 75 -12.43 8.73 3.58
N GLY A 76 -13.33 9.58 3.13
CA GLY A 76 -14.69 9.17 2.75
C GLY A 76 -15.33 10.12 1.77
N LEU A 77 -16.41 9.67 1.15
CA LEU A 77 -17.27 10.48 0.28
C LEU A 77 -18.44 11.04 1.09
N ARG A 78 -18.63 12.36 1.01
CA ARG A 78 -19.79 13.08 1.54
C ARG A 78 -20.59 13.72 0.42
N SER A 79 -21.91 13.75 0.60
CA SER A 79 -22.85 14.41 -0.31
C SER A 79 -22.72 13.96 -1.79
N ASP A 80 -22.15 12.77 -2.00
CA ASP A 80 -21.79 12.17 -3.30
C ASP A 80 -20.87 13.02 -4.20
N THR A 81 -20.25 14.09 -3.68
CA THR A 81 -19.46 15.04 -4.48
C THR A 81 -18.13 15.47 -3.83
N LEU A 82 -17.93 15.20 -2.53
CA LEU A 82 -16.80 15.73 -1.78
C LEU A 82 -16.01 14.61 -1.12
N ASP A 83 -14.71 14.59 -1.37
CA ASP A 83 -13.75 13.81 -0.60
C ASP A 83 -13.49 14.50 0.74
N VAL A 84 -13.67 13.76 1.83
CA VAL A 84 -13.38 14.20 3.19
C VAL A 84 -12.38 13.28 3.87
N ILE A 85 -11.69 13.79 4.89
CA ILE A 85 -10.95 13.00 5.87
C ILE A 85 -11.54 13.24 7.26
N GLY A 86 -11.90 12.16 7.94
CA GLY A 86 -12.29 12.18 9.35
C GLY A 86 -11.13 11.72 10.24
N ALA A 87 -10.97 12.39 11.38
CA ALA A 87 -10.09 11.99 12.46
C ALA A 87 -10.93 11.58 13.67
N TYR A 88 -10.68 10.39 14.22
CA TYR A 88 -11.38 9.82 15.36
C TYR A 88 -10.40 9.44 16.45
N ASN A 89 -10.80 9.50 17.72
CA ASN A 89 -10.00 8.90 18.78
C ASN A 89 -10.18 7.36 18.80
N MET A 90 -9.44 6.69 19.68
CA MET A 90 -9.50 5.22 19.80
C MET A 90 -10.81 4.71 20.41
N GLU A 91 -11.62 5.60 20.99
CA GLU A 91 -12.99 5.34 21.45
C GLU A 91 -14.02 5.50 20.32
N GLY A 92 -13.60 5.96 19.14
CA GLY A 92 -14.42 6.14 17.95
C GLY A 92 -15.20 7.45 17.88
N GLU A 93 -14.89 8.40 18.75
CA GLU A 93 -15.47 9.74 18.73
C GLU A 93 -14.80 10.57 17.64
N LEU A 94 -15.63 11.23 16.81
CA LEU A 94 -15.15 12.16 15.79
C LEU A 94 -14.49 13.37 16.46
N LEU A 95 -13.20 13.57 16.19
CA LEU A 95 -12.44 14.73 16.64
C LEU A 95 -12.64 15.91 15.68
N TRP A 96 -12.54 15.66 14.38
CA TRP A 96 -12.78 16.63 13.32
C TRP A 96 -12.96 15.93 11.97
N GLU A 97 -13.61 16.61 11.02
CA GLU A 97 -13.73 16.20 9.62
C GLU A 97 -13.40 17.38 8.71
N LYS A 98 -12.71 17.11 7.59
CA LYS A 98 -12.36 18.14 6.62
C LYS A 98 -12.59 17.68 5.18
N GLU A 99 -13.27 18.51 4.41
CA GLU A 99 -13.32 18.44 2.95
C GLU A 99 -11.98 18.86 2.35
N TYR A 100 -11.43 18.05 1.45
CA TYR A 100 -10.10 18.31 0.88
C TYR A 100 -10.05 18.29 -0.65
N SER A 101 -11.04 17.68 -1.31
CA SER A 101 -11.12 17.63 -2.78
C SER A 101 -12.54 17.41 -3.25
N GLU A 102 -12.82 17.79 -4.50
CA GLU A 102 -13.93 17.20 -5.24
C GLU A 102 -13.68 15.70 -5.44
N ALA A 103 -14.73 14.90 -5.27
CA ALA A 103 -14.71 13.47 -5.50
C ALA A 103 -14.71 13.13 -7.00
N TRP A 104 -14.40 11.87 -7.31
CA TRP A 104 -14.50 11.39 -8.69
C TRP A 104 -15.96 11.32 -9.14
N PRO A 105 -16.36 11.96 -10.26
CA PRO A 105 -17.78 12.09 -10.62
C PRO A 105 -18.33 10.92 -11.45
N ARG A 106 -17.61 9.78 -11.53
CA ARG A 106 -18.02 8.62 -12.34
C ARG A 106 -18.09 7.35 -11.50
N ALA A 107 -18.17 6.21 -12.17
CA ALA A 107 -18.21 4.90 -11.54
C ALA A 107 -17.11 4.73 -10.49
N TYR A 108 -17.52 4.15 -9.36
CA TYR A 108 -16.74 4.10 -8.13
C TYR A 108 -16.35 5.54 -7.71
N PRO A 109 -17.27 6.37 -7.22
CA PRO A 109 -16.95 7.74 -6.79
C PRO A 109 -16.27 7.78 -5.41
N GLU A 110 -16.27 6.66 -4.67
CA GLU A 110 -15.86 6.59 -3.28
C GLU A 110 -14.37 6.92 -3.08
N SER A 111 -14.09 7.66 -2.00
CA SER A 111 -12.73 8.07 -1.65
C SER A 111 -11.83 6.87 -1.42
N ARG A 112 -10.61 6.91 -1.96
CA ARG A 112 -9.71 5.74 -1.99
C ARG A 112 -8.26 6.03 -1.66
N GLY A 113 -7.87 7.30 -1.61
CA GLY A 113 -6.53 7.69 -1.17
C GLY A 113 -6.37 7.40 0.31
N THR A 114 -5.36 6.61 0.66
CA THR A 114 -4.97 6.40 2.06
C THR A 114 -4.01 7.52 2.46
N PRO A 115 -4.24 8.20 3.60
CA PRO A 115 -3.38 9.30 4.02
C PRO A 115 -1.97 8.81 4.34
N THR A 116 -0.99 9.67 4.10
CA THR A 116 0.34 9.55 4.72
C THR A 116 0.44 10.58 5.83
N VAL A 117 0.75 10.17 7.05
CA VAL A 117 0.83 11.04 8.23
C VAL A 117 2.26 11.06 8.74
N GLU A 118 2.87 12.23 8.84
CA GLU A 118 4.18 12.43 9.46
C GLU A 118 4.11 13.64 10.39
N LYS A 119 4.49 13.45 11.66
CA LYS A 119 4.47 14.50 12.69
C LYS A 119 3.11 15.18 12.81
N ASP A 120 3.01 16.44 12.43
CA ASP A 120 1.83 17.28 12.52
C ASP A 120 1.07 17.40 11.20
N ARG A 121 1.44 16.62 10.17
CA ARG A 121 0.96 16.77 8.79
C ARG A 121 0.36 15.49 8.22
N ILE A 122 -0.65 15.68 7.37
CA ILE A 122 -1.35 14.65 6.62
C ILE A 122 -1.23 14.99 5.13
N TYR A 123 -0.86 14.02 4.31
CA TYR A 123 -0.73 14.17 2.86
C TYR A 123 -1.71 13.25 2.15
N LEU A 124 -2.49 13.81 1.22
CA LEU A 124 -3.58 13.10 0.55
C LEU A 124 -3.72 13.51 -0.91
N VAL A 125 -4.24 12.56 -1.71
CA VAL A 125 -4.66 12.79 -3.09
C VAL A 125 -6.15 12.51 -3.21
N GLY A 126 -6.90 13.48 -3.75
CA GLY A 126 -8.34 13.35 -4.01
C GLY A 126 -8.64 12.60 -5.32
N GLY A 127 -9.91 12.23 -5.52
CA GLY A 127 -10.37 11.52 -6.72
C GLY A 127 -10.12 12.29 -8.02
N MET A 128 -10.08 13.61 -7.96
CA MET A 128 -9.70 14.49 -9.07
C MET A 128 -8.19 14.79 -9.16
N GLY A 129 -7.35 14.14 -8.33
CA GLY A 129 -5.89 14.26 -8.38
C GLY A 129 -5.32 15.50 -7.69
N LYS A 130 -6.13 16.23 -6.91
CA LYS A 130 -5.65 17.33 -6.06
C LYS A 130 -4.78 16.76 -4.95
N LEU A 131 -3.56 17.28 -4.82
CA LEU A 131 -2.63 16.93 -3.74
C LEU A 131 -2.77 17.97 -2.63
N VAL A 132 -2.99 17.51 -1.39
CA VAL A 132 -3.18 18.38 -0.23
C VAL A 132 -2.24 17.99 0.91
N CYS A 133 -1.80 18.99 1.67
CA CYS A 133 -1.21 18.82 2.99
C CYS A 133 -2.13 19.47 4.03
N LEU A 134 -2.56 18.71 5.02
CA LEU A 134 -3.41 19.16 6.11
C LEU A 134 -2.68 19.07 7.45
N SER A 135 -3.12 19.88 8.41
CA SER A 135 -2.73 19.78 9.81
C SER A 135 -3.42 18.60 10.48
N THR A 136 -2.69 17.80 11.25
CA THR A 136 -3.28 16.80 12.18
C THR A 136 -4.12 17.45 13.27
N ASN A 137 -3.84 18.71 13.60
CA ASN A 137 -4.62 19.52 14.52
C ASN A 137 -5.74 20.25 13.75
N GLY A 138 -6.94 19.67 13.73
CA GLY A 138 -8.15 20.25 13.16
C GLY A 138 -8.33 20.10 11.64
N GLY A 139 -7.39 19.48 10.93
CA GLY A 139 -7.55 19.20 9.51
C GLY A 139 -7.37 20.41 8.59
N GLU A 140 -6.87 21.55 9.07
CA GLU A 140 -6.71 22.74 8.21
C GLU A 140 -5.72 22.51 7.07
N ILE A 141 -6.06 22.96 5.86
CA ILE A 141 -5.19 22.85 4.69
C ILE A 141 -4.01 23.81 4.87
N ILE A 142 -2.80 23.26 4.86
CA ILE A 142 -1.55 24.02 4.96
C ILE A 142 -1.11 24.46 3.57
N TRP A 143 -1.17 23.55 2.60
CA TRP A 143 -0.93 23.84 1.19
C TRP A 143 -1.66 22.82 0.29
N GLU A 144 -1.88 23.20 -0.96
CA GLU A 144 -2.49 22.33 -1.97
C GLU A 144 -1.90 22.58 -3.36
N LYS A 145 -1.95 21.54 -4.21
CA LYS A 145 -1.46 21.53 -5.60
C LYS A 145 -2.41 20.78 -6.50
N GLU A 146 -2.34 21.08 -7.80
CA GLU A 146 -3.09 20.38 -8.83
C GLU A 146 -2.13 19.83 -9.90
N PRO A 147 -1.28 18.84 -9.58
CA PRO A 147 -0.16 18.46 -10.44
C PRO A 147 -0.59 17.98 -11.82
N LEU A 148 -1.76 17.33 -11.93
CA LEU A 148 -2.30 16.91 -13.22
C LEU A 148 -2.64 18.11 -14.12
N LYS A 149 -3.15 19.22 -13.55
CA LYS A 149 -3.41 20.45 -14.31
C LYS A 149 -2.11 21.20 -14.60
N GLU A 150 -1.20 21.27 -13.63
CA GLU A 150 0.08 21.99 -13.75
C GLU A 150 1.01 21.36 -14.81
N PHE A 151 0.97 20.03 -14.94
CA PHE A 151 1.88 19.27 -15.79
C PHE A 151 1.20 18.45 -16.90
N ASP A 152 -0.02 18.79 -17.28
CA ASP A 152 -0.81 18.13 -18.34
C ASP A 152 -0.93 16.61 -18.14
N GLY A 153 -1.05 16.17 -16.90
CA GLY A 153 -1.38 14.81 -16.54
C GLY A 153 -2.85 14.49 -16.87
N LYS A 154 -3.16 13.22 -17.07
CA LYS A 154 -4.53 12.76 -17.36
C LYS A 154 -5.21 12.21 -16.12
N TYR A 155 -6.51 12.46 -15.99
CA TYR A 155 -7.32 11.77 -15.01
C TYR A 155 -7.48 10.29 -15.39
N MET A 156 -7.31 9.40 -14.41
CA MET A 156 -7.51 7.96 -14.60
C MET A 156 -8.99 7.61 -14.79
N TYR A 157 -9.25 6.51 -15.49
CA TYR A 157 -10.60 6.11 -15.90
C TYR A 157 -11.53 5.84 -14.70
N TRP A 158 -11.01 5.25 -13.64
CA TRP A 158 -11.75 4.95 -12.41
C TRP A 158 -11.54 6.00 -11.30
N GLY A 159 -10.90 7.13 -11.61
CA GLY A 159 -10.56 8.19 -10.65
C GLY A 159 -9.17 8.05 -10.07
N ASN A 160 -8.59 9.18 -9.64
CA ASN A 160 -7.19 9.24 -9.23
C ASN A 160 -6.96 8.66 -7.85
N VAL A 161 -5.81 8.03 -7.67
CA VAL A 161 -5.35 7.52 -6.38
C VAL A 161 -3.83 7.42 -6.38
N GLU A 162 -3.24 7.82 -5.27
CA GLU A 162 -1.94 7.34 -4.79
C GLU A 162 -1.86 7.69 -3.30
N SER A 163 -1.23 6.84 -2.51
CA SER A 163 -0.84 7.18 -1.15
C SER A 163 0.50 7.90 -1.22
N VAL A 164 0.52 9.19 -0.90
CA VAL A 164 1.66 10.11 -1.10
C VAL A 164 2.93 9.52 -0.48
N LEU A 165 3.96 9.30 -1.30
CA LEU A 165 5.26 8.86 -0.81
C LEU A 165 6.04 10.07 -0.30
N LEU A 166 6.52 9.99 0.94
CA LEU A 166 7.45 10.97 1.48
C LEU A 166 8.88 10.46 1.33
N SER A 167 9.80 11.33 0.92
CA SER A 167 11.23 11.04 0.83
C SER A 167 12.02 12.25 1.30
N ASP A 168 12.74 12.12 2.42
CA ASP A 168 13.49 13.21 3.05
C ASP A 168 12.60 14.46 3.27
N ASN A 169 12.80 15.55 2.52
CA ASN A 169 11.97 16.77 2.59
C ASN A 169 10.85 16.83 1.54
N ALA A 170 10.66 15.79 0.73
CA ALA A 170 9.75 15.81 -0.41
C ALA A 170 8.45 15.01 -0.16
N ALA A 171 7.34 15.55 -0.66
CA ALA A 171 6.11 14.83 -0.96
C ALA A 171 6.04 14.57 -2.47
N LEU A 172 5.98 13.30 -2.86
CA LEU A 172 6.06 12.88 -4.25
C LEU A 172 4.67 12.64 -4.85
N TYR A 173 4.51 12.98 -6.13
CA TYR A 173 3.27 12.79 -6.88
C TYR A 173 3.55 12.32 -8.30
N VAL A 174 2.89 11.23 -8.72
CA VAL A 174 3.00 10.70 -10.08
C VAL A 174 2.02 11.42 -10.99
N THR A 175 2.51 12.18 -11.96
CA THR A 175 1.66 12.83 -12.97
C THR A 175 1.40 11.92 -14.17
N GLY A 176 2.41 11.13 -14.56
CA GLY A 176 2.48 10.53 -15.89
C GLY A 176 2.44 11.58 -17.01
N GLY A 177 2.41 11.13 -18.26
CA GLY A 177 2.22 12.00 -19.42
C GLY A 177 3.50 12.63 -19.97
N HIS A 178 3.34 13.58 -20.88
CA HIS A 178 4.41 14.04 -21.79
C HIS A 178 5.34 15.13 -21.23
N LYS A 179 4.94 15.86 -20.18
CA LYS A 179 5.77 16.93 -19.58
C LYS A 179 6.71 16.41 -18.51
N THR A 180 6.22 15.56 -17.62
CA THR A 180 6.98 14.97 -16.51
C THR A 180 6.26 13.70 -16.04
N THR A 181 6.96 12.78 -15.39
CA THR A 181 6.37 11.55 -14.84
C THR A 181 6.17 11.67 -13.33
N LEU A 182 7.13 12.26 -12.65
CA LEU A 182 7.19 12.37 -11.19
C LEU A 182 7.59 13.80 -10.79
N VAL A 183 6.89 14.35 -9.81
CA VAL A 183 7.21 15.64 -9.22
C VAL A 183 7.43 15.51 -7.73
N ALA A 184 8.29 16.37 -7.19
CA ALA A 184 8.53 16.50 -5.77
C ALA A 184 8.20 17.92 -5.30
N TYR A 185 7.35 18.01 -4.29
CA TYR A 185 7.09 19.25 -3.58
C TYR A 185 7.75 19.20 -2.20
N ASP A 186 8.21 20.33 -1.69
CA ASP A 186 8.63 20.43 -0.30
C ASP A 186 7.43 20.08 0.58
N LYS A 187 7.61 19.07 1.44
CA LYS A 187 6.51 18.52 2.23
C LYS A 187 5.97 19.51 3.26
N ASN A 188 6.70 20.58 3.58
CA ASN A 188 6.27 21.59 4.56
C ASN A 188 5.57 22.78 3.88
N THR A 189 6.09 23.23 2.74
CA THR A 189 5.64 24.48 2.08
C THR A 189 4.81 24.26 0.82
N GLY A 190 4.90 23.07 0.20
CA GLY A 190 4.31 22.78 -1.10
C GLY A 190 5.07 23.40 -2.27
N GLU A 191 6.25 24.00 -2.07
CA GLU A 191 7.05 24.53 -3.18
C GLU A 191 7.61 23.40 -4.06
N LEU A 192 7.64 23.57 -5.38
CA LEU A 192 8.20 22.56 -6.27
C LEU A 192 9.72 22.48 -6.06
N LEU A 193 10.22 21.32 -5.65
CA LEU A 193 11.66 21.06 -5.48
C LEU A 193 12.28 20.64 -6.81
N TRP A 194 11.66 19.65 -7.46
CA TRP A 194 12.09 19.15 -8.76
C TRP A 194 10.94 18.46 -9.50
N LYS A 195 11.16 18.27 -10.79
CA LYS A 195 10.32 17.43 -11.65
C LYS A 195 11.21 16.56 -12.54
N SER A 196 10.81 15.32 -12.75
CA SER A 196 11.55 14.40 -13.61
C SER A 196 11.41 14.80 -15.08
N LYS A 197 12.26 14.23 -15.93
CA LYS A 197 11.91 14.09 -17.36
C LYS A 197 10.69 13.20 -17.51
N SER A 198 9.90 13.42 -18.55
CA SER A 198 8.85 12.48 -18.93
C SER A 198 9.47 11.18 -19.43
N THR A 199 8.90 10.07 -19.00
CA THR A 199 9.16 8.72 -19.52
C THR A 199 8.06 8.25 -20.47
N GLY A 200 7.11 9.13 -20.80
CA GLY A 200 5.88 8.74 -21.47
C GLY A 200 4.95 7.91 -20.56
N GLY A 201 3.93 7.30 -21.17
CA GLY A 201 2.93 6.51 -20.46
C GLY A 201 1.92 7.37 -19.68
N ASP A 202 0.77 6.78 -19.41
CA ASP A 202 -0.22 7.37 -18.51
C ASP A 202 0.04 6.91 -17.07
N LYS A 203 -0.51 7.62 -16.09
CA LYS A 203 -0.44 7.23 -14.67
C LYS A 203 -1.12 5.86 -14.45
N ALA A 204 -0.59 5.08 -13.50
CA ALA A 204 -1.23 3.86 -12.99
C ALA A 204 -1.84 4.10 -11.59
N TYR A 205 -2.66 3.16 -11.10
CA TYR A 205 -3.32 3.24 -9.79
C TYR A 205 -2.38 2.91 -8.61
N ALA A 206 -1.17 2.45 -8.89
CA ALA A 206 -0.19 2.03 -7.90
C ALA A 206 0.46 3.23 -7.20
N SER A 207 0.61 3.13 -5.88
CA SER A 207 1.43 4.05 -5.10
C SER A 207 2.91 3.76 -5.30
N SER A 208 3.77 4.79 -5.25
CA SER A 208 5.22 4.62 -5.32
C SER A 208 5.81 3.99 -4.05
N SER A 209 6.99 3.39 -4.17
CA SER A 209 7.82 2.95 -3.03
C SER A 209 9.23 3.53 -3.10
N LEU A 210 9.89 3.60 -1.94
CA LEU A 210 11.28 4.04 -1.82
C LEU A 210 12.15 2.84 -1.44
N VAL A 211 13.22 2.60 -2.18
CA VAL A 211 14.15 1.49 -1.93
C VAL A 211 15.59 1.99 -1.90
N GLU A 212 16.45 1.29 -1.17
CA GLU A 212 17.88 1.55 -1.15
C GLU A 212 18.66 0.41 -1.78
N TRP A 213 19.48 0.72 -2.79
CA TRP A 213 20.32 -0.27 -3.47
C TRP A 213 21.52 0.41 -4.14
N GLY A 214 22.69 -0.24 -4.12
CA GLY A 214 23.88 0.30 -4.79
C GLY A 214 24.31 1.68 -4.28
N GLY A 215 24.00 2.02 -3.02
CA GLY A 215 24.25 3.34 -2.43
C GLY A 215 23.32 4.45 -2.93
N LYS A 216 22.21 4.11 -3.58
CA LYS A 216 21.19 5.05 -4.08
C LYS A 216 19.86 4.86 -3.35
N LYS A 217 19.17 5.98 -3.09
CA LYS A 217 17.74 5.99 -2.75
C LYS A 217 16.94 6.12 -4.05
N ILE A 218 16.08 5.14 -4.33
CA ILE A 218 15.39 4.98 -5.60
C ILE A 218 13.89 5.01 -5.36
N VAL A 219 13.19 5.90 -6.05
CA VAL A 219 11.73 5.89 -6.10
C VAL A 219 11.29 4.97 -7.22
N LEU A 220 10.54 3.92 -6.87
CA LEU A 220 9.93 3.01 -7.82
C LEU A 220 8.53 3.51 -8.19
N VAL A 221 8.30 3.72 -9.48
CA VAL A 221 7.03 4.20 -10.03
C VAL A 221 6.57 3.26 -11.13
N GLN A 222 5.31 2.84 -11.06
CA GLN A 222 4.65 2.13 -12.14
C GLN A 222 3.78 3.12 -12.93
N THR A 223 3.94 3.13 -14.24
CA THR A 223 3.02 3.79 -15.19
C THR A 223 2.18 2.73 -15.89
N SER A 224 1.29 3.14 -16.80
CA SER A 224 0.56 2.20 -17.64
C SER A 224 1.44 1.40 -18.60
N SER A 225 2.72 1.79 -18.76
CA SER A 225 3.63 1.23 -19.76
C SER A 225 4.97 0.73 -19.22
N ASP A 226 5.39 1.21 -18.05
CA ASP A 226 6.74 1.00 -17.56
C ASP A 226 6.79 0.84 -16.03
N LEU A 227 7.83 0.14 -15.57
CA LEU A 227 8.39 0.36 -14.24
C LEU A 227 9.59 1.30 -14.40
N VAL A 228 9.63 2.36 -13.59
CA VAL A 228 10.68 3.40 -13.66
C VAL A 228 11.32 3.57 -12.29
N GLY A 229 12.65 3.65 -12.28
CA GLY A 229 13.44 4.01 -11.10
C GLY A 229 13.93 5.45 -11.22
N PHE A 230 13.60 6.28 -10.23
CA PHE A 230 14.08 7.67 -10.14
C PHE A 230 15.05 7.83 -8.97
N ASP A 231 16.08 8.65 -9.14
CA ASP A 231 16.90 9.09 -8.02
C ASP A 231 16.08 10.02 -7.11
N ALA A 232 15.91 9.64 -5.84
CA ALA A 232 15.01 10.34 -4.92
C ALA A 232 15.44 11.78 -4.62
N ALA A 233 16.71 12.11 -4.79
CA ALA A 233 17.24 13.43 -4.47
C ALA A 233 16.90 14.49 -5.53
N ASN A 234 16.80 14.10 -6.80
CA ASN A 234 16.71 15.05 -7.90
C ASN A 234 15.71 14.69 -9.01
N GLY A 235 15.11 13.50 -8.95
CA GLY A 235 14.13 13.03 -9.95
C GLY A 235 14.74 12.60 -11.28
N ASP A 236 16.06 12.39 -11.35
CA ASP A 236 16.70 11.82 -12.53
C ASP A 236 16.21 10.39 -12.77
N VAL A 237 15.91 10.07 -14.03
CA VAL A 237 15.57 8.70 -14.45
C VAL A 237 16.85 7.86 -14.40
N LEU A 238 16.91 6.89 -13.49
CA LEU A 238 18.01 5.93 -13.41
C LEU A 238 17.87 4.85 -14.48
N TRP A 239 16.65 4.35 -14.65
CA TRP A 239 16.30 3.34 -15.65
C TRP A 239 14.78 3.34 -15.87
N SER A 240 14.36 2.84 -17.02
CA SER A 240 12.96 2.58 -17.36
C SER A 240 12.87 1.22 -18.02
N TYR A 241 11.84 0.45 -17.67
CA TYR A 241 11.64 -0.89 -18.17
C TYR A 241 10.23 -1.07 -18.72
N ASN A 242 10.18 -1.30 -20.03
CA ASN A 242 8.92 -1.42 -20.75
C ASN A 242 8.22 -2.73 -20.40
N THR A 243 7.03 -2.60 -19.80
CA THR A 243 6.18 -3.72 -19.40
C THR A 243 5.11 -4.04 -20.43
N ILE A 244 4.82 -3.12 -21.36
CA ILE A 244 3.84 -3.32 -22.45
C ILE A 244 4.09 -4.60 -23.24
N GLN A 245 5.35 -4.95 -23.51
CA GLN A 245 5.69 -6.18 -24.23
C GLN A 245 5.21 -7.48 -23.55
N TYR A 246 4.85 -7.42 -22.27
CA TYR A 246 4.27 -8.53 -21.52
C TYR A 246 2.76 -8.44 -21.38
N HIS A 247 2.17 -7.30 -21.79
CA HIS A 247 0.74 -7.09 -21.67
C HIS A 247 -0.02 -7.94 -22.69
N ILE A 248 -1.08 -8.61 -22.23
CA ILE A 248 -2.11 -9.18 -23.11
C ILE A 248 -3.17 -8.11 -23.44
N GLU A 249 -3.98 -8.32 -24.48
CA GLU A 249 -4.95 -7.31 -24.98
C GLU A 249 -5.97 -6.83 -23.92
N LYS A 250 -6.23 -7.64 -22.89
CA LYS A 250 -7.18 -7.34 -21.81
C LYS A 250 -6.52 -6.51 -20.70
N GLY A 251 -6.96 -5.26 -20.51
CA GLY A 251 -6.67 -4.49 -19.28
C GLY A 251 -5.21 -4.11 -19.04
N GLY A 252 -4.39 -3.94 -20.09
CA GLY A 252 -2.99 -3.54 -19.95
C GLY A 252 -2.83 -2.17 -19.27
N GLY A 253 -1.88 -2.08 -18.33
CA GLY A 253 -1.46 -0.81 -17.71
C GLY A 253 -2.22 -0.37 -16.45
N GLU A 254 -3.02 -1.25 -15.83
CA GLU A 254 -3.82 -0.94 -14.64
C GLU A 254 -3.13 -1.33 -13.32
N ALA A 255 -1.81 -1.15 -13.22
CA ALA A 255 -1.06 -1.51 -12.01
C ALA A 255 -1.66 -0.83 -10.77
N ALA A 256 -2.03 -1.60 -9.75
CA ALA A 256 -2.63 -1.08 -8.51
C ALA A 256 -1.90 -1.51 -7.23
N ASN A 257 -0.85 -2.34 -7.34
CA ASN A 257 -0.05 -2.80 -6.21
C ASN A 257 1.31 -2.09 -6.17
N ILE A 258 1.82 -1.87 -4.96
CA ILE A 258 3.19 -1.38 -4.77
C ILE A 258 4.17 -2.48 -5.17
N PRO A 259 5.28 -2.14 -5.88
CA PRO A 259 6.34 -3.10 -6.15
C PRO A 259 6.93 -3.68 -4.86
N LEU A 260 7.00 -5.01 -4.76
CA LEU A 260 7.79 -5.65 -3.71
C LEU A 260 9.27 -5.49 -4.03
N PHE A 261 10.09 -5.25 -3.01
CA PHE A 261 11.53 -5.16 -3.15
C PHE A 261 12.24 -6.04 -2.12
N SER A 262 13.19 -6.85 -2.59
CA SER A 262 14.05 -7.63 -1.72
C SER A 262 15.38 -7.92 -2.41
N LYS A 263 16.49 -7.61 -1.73
CA LYS A 263 17.86 -7.96 -2.16
C LYS A 263 18.18 -7.59 -3.62
N GLY A 264 17.77 -6.39 -4.05
CA GLY A 264 18.04 -5.91 -5.42
C GLY A 264 17.10 -6.51 -6.47
N GLU A 265 16.01 -7.13 -6.06
CA GLU A 265 14.99 -7.68 -6.94
C GLU A 265 13.65 -7.00 -6.66
N ILE A 266 12.90 -6.77 -7.73
CA ILE A 266 11.63 -6.03 -7.72
C ILE A 266 10.56 -6.91 -8.35
N PHE A 267 9.48 -7.20 -7.62
CA PHE A 267 8.32 -7.91 -8.16
C PHE A 267 7.15 -6.95 -8.40
N ILE A 268 6.55 -7.03 -9.58
CA ILE A 268 5.39 -6.24 -9.99
C ILE A 268 4.30 -7.12 -10.60
N THR A 269 3.05 -6.65 -10.50
CA THR A 269 1.87 -7.28 -11.11
C THR A 269 0.80 -6.24 -11.42
N TYR A 270 -0.03 -6.51 -12.43
CA TYR A 270 -0.98 -5.55 -13.01
C TYR A 270 -2.45 -5.97 -12.92
N GLY A 271 -2.75 -7.17 -12.39
CA GLY A 271 -4.10 -7.72 -12.46
C GLY A 271 -4.50 -8.15 -13.86
N ASN A 272 -5.79 -8.43 -14.09
CA ASN A 272 -6.37 -8.66 -15.41
C ASN A 272 -5.62 -9.69 -16.28
N GLU A 273 -5.22 -10.83 -15.71
CA GLU A 273 -4.47 -11.90 -16.38
C GLU A 273 -3.07 -11.48 -16.88
N GLN A 274 -2.60 -10.28 -16.48
CA GLN A 274 -1.26 -9.82 -16.79
C GLN A 274 -0.24 -10.58 -15.94
N PRO A 275 0.90 -10.98 -16.52
CA PRO A 275 1.87 -11.76 -15.78
C PRO A 275 2.55 -10.94 -14.68
N GLY A 276 2.82 -11.59 -13.55
CA GLY A 276 3.77 -11.10 -12.56
C GLY A 276 5.19 -11.17 -13.10
N LEU A 277 5.99 -10.13 -12.83
CA LEU A 277 7.38 -10.01 -13.30
C LEU A 277 8.30 -9.82 -12.11
N LEU A 278 9.35 -10.63 -12.02
CA LEU A 278 10.49 -10.33 -11.15
C LEU A 278 11.64 -9.77 -11.98
N LEU A 279 12.10 -8.59 -11.58
CA LEU A 279 13.13 -7.82 -12.23
C LEU A 279 14.34 -7.74 -11.29
N LYS A 280 15.54 -7.91 -11.82
CA LYS A 280 16.80 -7.78 -11.09
C LYS A 280 17.43 -6.43 -11.40
N LEU A 281 17.76 -5.68 -10.34
CA LEU A 281 18.50 -4.44 -10.39
C LEU A 281 20.02 -4.73 -10.39
N SER A 282 20.77 -4.02 -11.23
CA SER A 282 22.23 -4.09 -11.23
C SER A 282 22.80 -3.58 -9.91
N ASP A 283 23.99 -4.04 -9.52
CA ASP A 283 24.64 -3.65 -8.25
C ASP A 283 24.88 -2.14 -8.15
N ASP A 284 25.02 -1.44 -9.27
CA ASP A 284 25.17 0.02 -9.36
C ASP A 284 23.85 0.78 -9.53
N ALA A 285 22.72 0.06 -9.52
CA ALA A 285 21.36 0.57 -9.67
C ALA A 285 21.07 1.34 -10.97
N LYS A 286 21.84 1.10 -12.04
CA LYS A 286 21.68 1.80 -13.34
C LYS A 286 20.90 1.02 -14.39
N SER A 287 20.63 -0.26 -14.18
CA SER A 287 19.84 -1.05 -15.12
C SER A 287 19.04 -2.14 -14.41
N ILE A 288 17.96 -2.56 -15.06
CA ILE A 288 17.16 -3.69 -14.61
C ILE A 288 16.96 -4.70 -15.74
N SER A 289 16.79 -5.97 -15.39
CA SER A 289 16.56 -7.08 -16.32
C SER A 289 15.54 -8.07 -15.78
N LEU A 290 14.78 -8.71 -16.66
CA LEU A 290 13.87 -9.79 -16.26
C LEU A 290 14.65 -10.97 -15.67
N LYS A 291 14.29 -11.40 -14.45
CA LYS A 291 14.74 -12.66 -13.85
C LYS A 291 13.78 -13.79 -14.19
N TRP A 292 12.48 -13.61 -13.92
CA TRP A 292 11.45 -14.58 -14.30
C TRP A 292 10.07 -13.93 -14.46
N ARG A 293 9.15 -14.70 -15.06
CA ARG A 293 7.75 -14.36 -15.28
C ARG A 293 6.84 -15.42 -14.64
N ASN A 294 5.74 -15.00 -14.05
CA ASN A 294 4.69 -15.87 -13.51
C ASN A 294 3.33 -15.51 -14.12
N ASN A 295 2.58 -16.48 -14.65
CA ASN A 295 1.29 -16.27 -15.32
C ASN A 295 0.07 -16.52 -14.42
N ILE A 296 0.29 -16.78 -13.13
CA ILE A 296 -0.77 -17.14 -12.18
C ILE A 296 -1.01 -16.01 -11.18
N LEU A 297 0.05 -15.41 -10.62
CA LEU A 297 -0.08 -14.34 -9.64
C LEU A 297 -0.29 -12.99 -10.33
N ASP A 298 -1.55 -12.72 -10.68
CA ASP A 298 -2.04 -11.50 -11.30
C ASP A 298 -2.92 -10.69 -10.32
N THR A 299 -2.32 -10.27 -9.20
CA THR A 299 -3.07 -9.51 -8.19
C THR A 299 -3.57 -8.19 -8.77
N HIS A 300 -4.88 -7.96 -8.67
CA HIS A 300 -5.51 -6.71 -9.11
C HIS A 300 -5.20 -5.58 -8.12
N HIS A 301 -6.00 -5.38 -7.07
CA HIS A 301 -5.79 -4.36 -6.04
C HIS A 301 -5.70 -4.94 -4.62
N GLY A 302 -5.40 -6.23 -4.48
CA GLY A 302 -5.35 -6.96 -3.20
C GLY A 302 -4.05 -6.82 -2.40
N GLY A 303 -3.02 -6.21 -2.97
CA GLY A 303 -1.71 -6.15 -2.32
C GLY A 303 -0.97 -7.48 -2.33
N LEU A 304 0.28 -7.41 -1.92
CA LEU A 304 1.21 -8.53 -1.93
C LEU A 304 1.98 -8.53 -0.60
N VAL A 305 2.34 -9.72 -0.15
CA VAL A 305 3.20 -9.91 1.03
C VAL A 305 4.34 -10.86 0.66
N LEU A 306 5.58 -10.49 0.98
CA LEU A 306 6.75 -11.37 0.87
C LEU A 306 7.18 -11.82 2.27
N LEU A 307 7.07 -13.13 2.56
CA LEU A 307 7.54 -13.73 3.80
C LEU A 307 8.41 -14.94 3.50
N ASP A 308 9.60 -14.98 4.10
CA ASP A 308 10.53 -16.12 4.04
C ASP A 308 10.76 -16.66 2.62
N GLY A 309 10.94 -15.76 1.65
CA GLY A 309 11.18 -16.11 0.24
C GLY A 309 9.94 -16.54 -0.54
N THR A 310 8.74 -16.35 0.03
CA THR A 310 7.46 -16.69 -0.60
C THR A 310 6.58 -15.46 -0.72
N ILE A 311 6.09 -15.20 -1.94
CA ILE A 311 5.09 -14.17 -2.23
C ILE A 311 3.72 -14.77 -1.97
N TYR A 312 2.85 -14.03 -1.27
CA TYR A 312 1.44 -14.33 -1.08
C TYR A 312 0.61 -13.19 -1.65
N GLY A 313 -0.46 -13.55 -2.38
CA GLY A 313 -1.40 -12.61 -2.96
C GLY A 313 -2.59 -13.33 -3.59
N SER A 314 -3.53 -12.57 -4.12
CA SER A 314 -4.68 -13.13 -4.83
C SER A 314 -4.45 -13.15 -6.34
N THR A 315 -5.08 -14.10 -7.03
CA THR A 315 -5.19 -14.14 -8.50
C THR A 315 -6.51 -13.51 -8.94
N MET A 316 -6.67 -13.23 -10.22
CA MET A 316 -7.89 -12.69 -10.81
C MET A 316 -8.36 -13.56 -11.98
N THR A 317 -9.62 -13.97 -11.92
CA THR A 317 -10.32 -14.56 -13.07
C THR A 317 -11.22 -13.52 -13.74
N ASP A 318 -11.93 -12.74 -12.94
CA ASP A 318 -12.71 -11.58 -13.36
C ASP A 318 -12.90 -10.59 -12.19
N ASN A 319 -13.69 -9.54 -12.40
CA ASN A 319 -13.94 -8.49 -11.40
C ASN A 319 -14.56 -8.99 -10.09
N THR A 320 -15.08 -10.21 -10.04
CA THR A 320 -15.81 -10.78 -8.88
C THR A 320 -15.24 -12.12 -8.42
N ARG A 321 -14.26 -12.68 -9.13
CA ARG A 321 -13.71 -14.02 -8.90
C ARG A 321 -12.20 -14.04 -9.01
N GLY A 322 -11.59 -14.84 -8.17
CA GLY A 322 -10.18 -15.20 -8.21
C GLY A 322 -9.86 -16.20 -7.11
N ASN A 323 -8.59 -16.56 -6.99
CA ASN A 323 -8.06 -17.48 -6.00
C ASN A 323 -6.98 -16.79 -5.14
N TRP A 324 -6.39 -17.55 -4.22
CA TRP A 324 -5.17 -17.17 -3.52
C TRP A 324 -4.01 -17.96 -4.08
N ALA A 325 -2.84 -17.35 -4.13
CA ALA A 325 -1.63 -18.01 -4.62
C ALA A 325 -0.42 -17.73 -3.75
N SER A 326 0.49 -18.70 -3.78
CA SER A 326 1.84 -18.60 -3.27
C SER A 326 2.83 -18.78 -4.43
N VAL A 327 3.84 -17.92 -4.50
CA VAL A 327 4.89 -17.97 -5.51
C VAL A 327 6.25 -17.93 -4.84
N ASP A 328 7.15 -18.84 -5.21
CA ASP A 328 8.53 -18.82 -4.76
C ASP A 328 9.29 -17.63 -5.36
N TRP A 329 9.87 -16.78 -4.52
CA TRP A 329 10.55 -15.54 -4.92
C TRP A 329 11.74 -15.81 -5.84
N GLU A 330 12.49 -16.87 -5.59
CA GLU A 330 13.74 -17.11 -6.33
C GLU A 330 13.49 -17.66 -7.73
N THR A 331 12.54 -18.57 -7.85
CA THR A 331 12.30 -19.35 -9.08
C THR A 331 11.11 -18.86 -9.89
N GLY A 332 10.19 -18.11 -9.28
CA GLY A 332 8.93 -17.69 -9.90
C GLY A 332 7.91 -18.81 -10.05
N LYS A 333 8.18 -19.99 -9.47
CA LYS A 333 7.26 -21.13 -9.50
C LYS A 333 6.06 -20.83 -8.60
N THR A 334 4.86 -20.96 -9.14
CA THR A 334 3.64 -21.02 -8.32
C THR A 334 3.69 -22.29 -7.47
N ASN A 335 3.71 -22.11 -6.15
CA ASN A 335 3.70 -23.24 -5.23
C ASN A 335 2.30 -23.86 -5.14
N TRP A 336 1.30 -22.99 -4.99
CA TRP A 336 -0.12 -23.36 -5.05
C TRP A 336 -0.96 -22.18 -5.53
N GLU A 337 -2.09 -22.52 -6.14
CA GLU A 337 -3.21 -21.62 -6.40
C GLU A 337 -4.46 -22.33 -5.87
N THR A 338 -5.17 -21.72 -4.93
CA THR A 338 -6.27 -22.37 -4.19
C THR A 338 -7.42 -21.42 -3.99
N ASN A 339 -8.62 -21.90 -4.27
CA ASN A 339 -9.83 -21.16 -3.96
C ASN A 339 -10.10 -21.19 -2.45
N TRP A 340 -10.25 -20.03 -1.85
CA TRP A 340 -10.84 -19.83 -0.53
C TRP A 340 -11.73 -18.59 -0.63
N GLU A 341 -13.05 -18.81 -0.63
CA GLU A 341 -14.07 -17.82 -1.02
C GLU A 341 -13.77 -17.19 -2.39
N THR A 342 -13.06 -16.06 -2.40
CA THR A 342 -12.59 -15.40 -3.60
C THR A 342 -11.33 -14.57 -3.33
N LYS A 343 -10.89 -13.78 -4.33
CA LYS A 343 -9.76 -12.86 -4.22
C LYS A 343 -10.01 -11.75 -3.20
N GLY A 344 -8.96 -11.04 -2.81
CA GLY A 344 -9.10 -9.94 -1.86
C GLY A 344 -7.76 -9.39 -1.42
N SER A 345 -7.77 -8.71 -0.27
CA SER A 345 -6.58 -8.09 0.28
C SER A 345 -5.79 -9.02 1.21
N VAL A 346 -4.47 -8.89 1.20
CA VAL A 346 -3.56 -9.59 2.11
C VAL A 346 -2.69 -8.62 2.88
N ILE A 347 -2.62 -8.82 4.20
CA ILE A 347 -1.62 -8.20 5.07
C ILE A 347 -0.95 -9.27 5.94
N SER A 348 0.14 -8.92 6.62
CA SER A 348 0.84 -9.80 7.55
C SER A 348 1.13 -9.10 8.87
N ALA A 349 1.10 -9.86 9.96
CA ALA A 349 1.64 -9.46 11.25
C ALA A 349 1.98 -10.69 12.09
N ASP A 350 3.04 -10.59 12.90
CA ASP A 350 3.44 -11.63 13.84
C ASP A 350 3.57 -13.04 13.21
N GLY A 351 4.09 -13.11 11.97
CA GLY A 351 4.27 -14.36 11.24
C GLY A 351 2.98 -15.03 10.73
N MET A 352 1.86 -14.33 10.74
CA MET A 352 0.57 -14.78 10.20
C MET A 352 0.13 -13.88 9.05
N LEU A 353 -0.60 -14.45 8.10
CA LEU A 353 -1.28 -13.71 7.04
C LEU A 353 -2.73 -13.46 7.44
N TYR A 354 -3.26 -12.31 7.04
CA TYR A 354 -4.67 -11.94 7.20
C TYR A 354 -5.24 -11.72 5.80
N PHE A 355 -6.16 -12.60 5.39
CA PHE A 355 -6.87 -12.48 4.12
C PHE A 355 -8.22 -11.84 4.36
N TYR A 356 -8.60 -10.87 3.52
CA TYR A 356 -9.93 -10.27 3.54
C TYR A 356 -10.49 -10.29 2.13
N GLU A 357 -11.45 -11.18 1.88
CA GLU A 357 -12.02 -11.40 0.56
C GLU A 357 -13.05 -10.33 0.18
N GLU A 358 -13.07 -9.98 -1.11
CA GLU A 358 -13.68 -8.73 -1.56
C GLU A 358 -15.21 -8.80 -1.78
N ARG A 359 -15.83 -9.98 -1.68
CA ARG A 359 -17.22 -10.22 -2.10
C ARG A 359 -18.21 -10.35 -0.96
N ARG A 360 -17.90 -11.12 0.09
CA ARG A 360 -18.80 -11.34 1.23
C ARG A 360 -18.19 -10.91 2.56
N GLY A 361 -16.95 -10.43 2.56
CA GLY A 361 -16.27 -9.92 3.75
C GLY A 361 -15.76 -11.00 4.69
N HIS A 362 -15.50 -12.23 4.22
CA HIS A 362 -14.80 -13.21 5.04
C HIS A 362 -13.36 -12.77 5.30
N VAL A 363 -12.94 -12.94 6.54
CA VAL A 363 -11.58 -12.64 7.01
C VAL A 363 -10.98 -13.94 7.50
N ALA A 364 -9.81 -14.31 7.01
CA ALA A 364 -9.07 -15.49 7.48
C ALA A 364 -7.75 -15.12 8.13
N LEU A 365 -7.45 -15.84 9.22
CA LEU A 365 -6.12 -15.96 9.77
C LEU A 365 -5.44 -17.17 9.11
N VAL A 366 -4.35 -16.93 8.40
CA VAL A 366 -3.67 -17.94 7.59
C VAL A 366 -2.25 -18.14 8.11
N LYS A 367 -1.86 -19.40 8.32
CA LYS A 367 -0.46 -19.74 8.60
C LYS A 367 0.30 -19.77 7.27
N PRO A 368 1.36 -18.96 7.09
CA PRO A 368 2.18 -19.02 5.88
C PRO A 368 2.74 -20.43 5.68
N ASP A 369 2.55 -20.99 4.49
CA ASP A 369 3.06 -22.30 4.11
C ASP A 369 3.20 -22.36 2.59
N ALA A 370 4.39 -22.75 2.11
CA ALA A 370 4.64 -22.84 0.68
C ALA A 370 4.01 -24.10 0.05
N SER A 371 3.60 -25.11 0.80
CA SER A 371 3.06 -26.36 0.22
C SER A 371 1.56 -26.33 0.00
N GLU A 372 0.81 -25.59 0.81
CA GLU A 372 -0.65 -25.49 0.71
C GLU A 372 -1.18 -24.21 1.41
N LEU A 373 -2.43 -23.84 1.12
CA LEU A 373 -3.13 -22.79 1.85
C LEU A 373 -3.64 -23.32 3.22
N LYS A 374 -3.10 -22.79 4.33
CA LYS A 374 -3.47 -23.19 5.70
C LYS A 374 -4.30 -22.13 6.44
N VAL A 375 -5.62 -22.13 6.19
CA VAL A 375 -6.58 -21.31 6.95
C VAL A 375 -6.74 -21.87 8.36
N ILE A 376 -6.49 -21.05 9.39
CA ILE A 376 -6.54 -21.43 10.80
C ILE A 376 -7.85 -21.01 11.46
N SER A 377 -8.35 -19.82 11.14
CA SER A 377 -9.59 -19.28 11.69
C SER A 377 -10.22 -18.33 10.69
N THR A 378 -11.53 -18.17 10.77
CA THR A 378 -12.29 -17.28 9.89
C THR A 378 -13.42 -16.60 10.66
N PHE A 379 -13.81 -15.40 10.23
CA PHE A 379 -15.07 -14.75 10.59
C PHE A 379 -15.56 -13.92 9.41
N GLN A 380 -16.75 -13.34 9.50
CA GLN A 380 -17.34 -12.54 8.43
C GLN A 380 -17.65 -11.12 8.91
N VAL A 381 -17.33 -10.13 8.07
CA VAL A 381 -17.73 -8.73 8.22
C VAL A 381 -19.05 -8.53 7.50
N GLU A 382 -20.13 -8.42 8.26
CA GLU A 382 -21.50 -8.26 7.72
C GLU A 382 -21.96 -6.80 7.64
N ASP A 383 -21.38 -5.92 8.45
CA ASP A 383 -21.70 -4.49 8.48
C ASP A 383 -21.06 -3.73 7.32
N GLY A 384 -21.71 -2.64 6.90
CA GLY A 384 -21.23 -1.73 5.86
C GLY A 384 -21.89 -1.96 4.50
N GLU A 385 -21.33 -1.34 3.47
CA GLU A 385 -21.89 -1.41 2.12
C GLU A 385 -20.81 -1.34 1.03
N GLY A 386 -21.17 -1.86 -0.15
CA GLY A 386 -20.32 -1.84 -1.34
C GLY A 386 -19.37 -3.04 -1.41
N PRO A 387 -18.25 -2.93 -2.14
CA PRO A 387 -17.24 -3.98 -2.20
C PRO A 387 -16.28 -3.91 -0.99
N HIS A 388 -15.76 -5.06 -0.56
CA HIS A 388 -14.77 -5.16 0.51
C HIS A 388 -13.34 -4.89 -0.02
N TRP A 389 -13.13 -3.71 -0.63
CA TRP A 389 -11.84 -3.36 -1.27
C TRP A 389 -10.86 -2.61 -0.36
N ALA A 390 -11.31 -2.09 0.78
CA ALA A 390 -10.43 -1.44 1.73
C ALA A 390 -9.51 -2.46 2.40
N HIS A 391 -8.20 -2.25 2.28
CA HIS A 391 -7.21 -3.12 2.93
C HIS A 391 -7.35 -2.99 4.45
N PRO A 392 -7.26 -4.11 5.21
CA PRO A 392 -7.15 -4.04 6.65
C PRO A 392 -5.87 -3.35 7.09
N SER A 393 -5.85 -2.89 8.33
CA SER A 393 -4.61 -2.44 8.97
C SER A 393 -4.52 -2.94 10.40
N ILE A 394 -3.30 -3.00 10.92
CA ILE A 394 -3.05 -3.42 12.29
C ILE A 394 -2.30 -2.30 13.03
N TYR A 395 -2.79 -1.99 14.22
CA TYR A 395 -2.13 -1.05 15.12
C TYR A 395 -2.45 -1.41 16.57
N ASN A 396 -1.41 -1.49 17.40
CA ASN A 396 -1.54 -1.77 18.84
C ASN A 396 -2.42 -3.01 19.12
N LYS A 397 -2.16 -4.09 18.39
CA LYS A 397 -2.84 -5.38 18.46
C LYS A 397 -4.34 -5.31 18.19
N MET A 398 -4.76 -4.30 17.44
CA MET A 398 -6.11 -4.19 16.91
C MET A 398 -6.10 -4.31 15.39
N LEU A 399 -7.03 -5.09 14.86
CA LEU A 399 -7.28 -5.24 13.44
C LEU A 399 -8.41 -4.28 13.03
N PHE A 400 -8.08 -3.34 12.16
CA PHE A 400 -9.00 -2.35 11.62
C PHE A 400 -9.48 -2.82 10.25
N ILE A 401 -10.80 -2.96 10.09
CA ILE A 401 -11.42 -3.35 8.84
C ILE A 401 -12.49 -2.34 8.48
N ARG A 402 -12.36 -1.79 7.28
CA ARG A 402 -13.35 -0.88 6.71
C ARG A 402 -14.23 -1.63 5.70
N HIS A 403 -15.52 -1.30 5.70
CA HIS A 403 -16.44 -1.67 4.64
C HIS A 403 -17.39 -0.50 4.36
N GLY A 404 -17.20 0.16 3.22
CA GLY A 404 -18.00 1.33 2.84
C GLY A 404 -17.92 2.45 3.87
N SER A 405 -19.06 2.72 4.52
CA SER A 405 -19.25 3.79 5.50
C SER A 405 -19.01 3.38 6.96
N VAL A 406 -18.55 2.15 7.21
CA VAL A 406 -18.29 1.61 8.56
C VAL A 406 -16.82 1.23 8.74
N LEU A 407 -16.29 1.52 9.94
CA LEU A 407 -15.01 1.01 10.42
C LEU A 407 -15.24 0.08 11.63
N LEU A 408 -14.70 -1.13 11.56
CA LEU A 408 -14.75 -2.14 12.62
C LEU A 408 -13.34 -2.36 13.17
N VAL A 409 -13.22 -2.45 14.49
CA VAL A 409 -11.94 -2.64 15.18
C VAL A 409 -12.02 -3.84 16.09
N TYR A 410 -11.19 -4.84 15.81
CA TYR A 410 -11.16 -6.11 16.53
C TYR A 410 -9.89 -6.23 17.37
N ASP A 411 -10.03 -6.69 18.62
CA ASP A 411 -8.89 -7.01 19.48
C ASP A 411 -8.31 -8.38 19.11
N ILE A 412 -7.07 -8.37 18.64
CA ILE A 412 -6.34 -9.56 18.22
C ILE A 412 -5.14 -9.86 19.13
N LYS A 413 -5.12 -9.32 20.35
CA LYS A 413 -4.08 -9.60 21.35
C LYS A 413 -4.19 -11.03 21.92
N ALA A 414 -3.04 -11.70 22.04
CA ALA A 414 -2.91 -13.02 22.66
C ALA A 414 -2.96 -13.02 24.19
#